data_AF-A0A0L1KNH0-F1
#
_entry.id   AF-A0A0L1KNH0-F1
#
_cell.length_a   1.000
_cell.length_b   1.000
_cell.length_c   1.000
_cell.angle_alpha   90.00
_cell.angle_beta   90.00
_cell.angle_gamma   90.00
#
_symmetry.space_group_name_H-M   'P 1'
#
loop_
_entity.id
_entity.type
_entity.pdbx_description
1 polymer ?
#
loop_
_entity_poly.entity_id
_entity_poly.type
_entity_poly.pdbx_seq_one_letter_code
_entity_poly.pdbx_strand_id
1 'polypeptide(L)'
;MQPLSRLIYGCNRRTLFKANQALLSQRFCCYVMSKSPEEYGMVGFTDLSYNTSADKTMEFLSDICDSLADKFPSCFTEINSNGGVLEIDTSSGKYVINKQAPSKQLWLSSPISGPHHYDMFKNEEKSADTLWKSKKDDHDLCSRLETEFSSLVKKPIVFDN
;
A
#
# COMPACT_ATOMS: atom_id res chain seq x y z
N MET A 1 -62.33 -55.04 -6.42
CA MET A 1 -62.92 -54.04 -5.51
C MET A 1 -61.80 -53.16 -4.98
N GLN A 2 -61.79 -51.88 -5.34
CA GLN A 2 -60.98 -50.83 -4.68
C GLN A 2 -61.74 -50.33 -3.42
N PRO A 3 -61.29 -49.35 -2.60
CA PRO A 3 -59.96 -48.69 -2.45
C PRO A 3 -59.56 -48.56 -0.95
N LEU A 4 -58.46 -47.86 -0.62
CA LEU A 4 -58.49 -46.64 0.23
C LEU A 4 -57.08 -46.03 0.44
N SER A 5 -56.91 -44.89 -0.23
CA SER A 5 -56.25 -43.65 0.23
C SER A 5 -54.93 -43.70 1.01
N ARG A 6 -53.89 -43.29 0.28
CA ARG A 6 -52.62 -42.71 0.72
C ARG A 6 -52.84 -41.48 1.61
N LEU A 7 -52.51 -41.59 2.91
CA LEU A 7 -52.45 -40.46 3.84
C LEU A 7 -51.06 -39.81 3.74
N ILE A 8 -51.03 -38.58 3.24
CA ILE A 8 -49.86 -37.69 3.28
C ILE A 8 -49.85 -37.05 4.68
N TYR A 9 -48.97 -37.51 5.56
CA TYR A 9 -48.65 -36.78 6.79
C TYR A 9 -47.62 -35.69 6.47
N GLY A 10 -48.09 -34.44 6.38
CA GLY A 10 -47.25 -33.25 6.34
C GLY A 10 -46.58 -33.04 7.70
N CYS A 11 -45.27 -33.28 7.76
CA CYS A 11 -44.46 -32.95 8.93
C CYS A 11 -44.17 -31.43 8.92
N ASN A 12 -44.82 -30.72 9.83
CA ASN A 12 -44.78 -29.27 9.97
C ASN A 12 -43.40 -28.81 10.47
N ARG A 13 -42.63 -28.14 9.60
CA ARG A 13 -41.21 -27.77 9.78
C ARG A 13 -41.06 -26.43 10.54
N ARG A 14 -41.70 -26.26 11.71
CA ARG A 14 -41.70 -24.96 12.41
C ARG A 14 -41.37 -24.94 13.91
N THR A 15 -40.99 -26.05 14.51
CA THR A 15 -40.63 -26.07 15.95
C THR A 15 -39.30 -26.80 16.21
N LEU A 16 -38.24 -26.38 15.51
CA LEU A 16 -36.86 -26.80 15.83
C LEU A 16 -35.85 -25.65 15.62
N PHE A 17 -36.27 -24.43 15.92
CA PHE A 17 -35.45 -23.22 15.78
C PHE A 17 -35.47 -22.34 17.03
N LYS A 18 -35.45 -22.93 18.23
CA LYS A 18 -35.20 -22.18 19.48
C LYS A 18 -34.45 -23.04 20.51
N ALA A 19 -33.28 -23.54 20.15
CA ALA A 19 -32.34 -24.10 21.15
C ALA A 19 -30.88 -24.17 20.65
N ASN A 20 -30.49 -23.50 19.57
CA ASN A 20 -29.15 -23.69 18.99
C ASN A 20 -28.56 -22.45 18.32
N GLN A 21 -28.68 -21.29 18.98
CA GLN A 21 -28.10 -20.04 18.50
C GLN A 21 -27.08 -19.41 19.47
N ALA A 22 -26.88 -19.98 20.66
CA ALA A 22 -25.91 -19.46 21.64
C ALA A 22 -24.54 -20.18 21.63
N LEU A 23 -24.47 -21.46 21.23
CA LEU A 23 -23.21 -22.22 21.26
C LEU A 23 -22.35 -22.05 19.98
N LEU A 24 -22.97 -21.67 18.86
CA LEU A 24 -22.24 -21.36 17.63
C LEU A 24 -21.52 -20.00 17.72
N SER A 25 -22.05 -19.02 18.44
CA SER A 25 -21.39 -17.71 18.60
C SER A 25 -20.15 -17.80 19.51
N GLN A 26 -20.19 -18.64 20.54
CA GLN A 26 -19.08 -18.75 21.49
C GLN A 26 -17.87 -19.49 20.89
N ARG A 27 -18.09 -20.52 20.07
CA ARG A 27 -17.00 -21.18 19.32
C ARG A 27 -16.41 -20.30 18.21
N PHE A 28 -17.23 -19.50 17.55
CA PHE A 28 -16.77 -18.57 16.51
C PHE A 28 -15.91 -17.43 17.11
N CYS A 29 -16.29 -16.92 18.27
CA CYS A 29 -15.56 -15.87 18.97
C CYS A 29 -14.16 -16.33 19.43
N CYS A 30 -14.03 -17.53 20.01
CA CYS A 30 -12.72 -18.06 20.41
C CYS A 30 -11.80 -18.35 19.22
N TYR A 31 -12.34 -18.76 18.06
CA TYR A 31 -11.55 -18.96 16.84
C TYR A 31 -10.96 -17.65 16.32
N VAL A 32 -11.77 -16.57 16.29
CA VAL A 32 -11.32 -15.23 15.89
C VAL A 32 -10.25 -14.67 16.83
N MET A 33 -10.39 -14.89 18.14
CA MET A 33 -9.44 -14.42 19.17
C MET A 33 -8.15 -15.25 19.26
N SER A 34 -8.09 -16.41 18.59
CA SER A 34 -6.93 -17.31 18.62
C SER A 34 -5.89 -17.06 17.52
N LYS A 35 -6.22 -16.22 16.54
CA LYS A 35 -5.32 -15.94 15.42
C LYS A 35 -4.42 -14.75 15.74
N SER A 36 -3.12 -14.94 15.56
CA SER A 36 -2.18 -13.84 15.69
C SER A 36 -2.45 -12.77 14.62
N PRO A 37 -2.07 -11.50 14.86
CA PRO A 37 -2.23 -10.41 13.89
C PRO A 37 -1.63 -10.73 12.51
N GLU A 38 -0.73 -11.70 12.43
CA GLU A 38 -0.12 -12.16 11.18
C GLU A 38 -1.11 -12.78 10.19
N GLU A 39 -2.10 -13.54 10.65
CA GLU A 39 -3.01 -14.28 9.76
C GLU A 39 -4.12 -13.42 9.14
N TYR A 40 -4.33 -12.19 9.63
CA TYR A 40 -5.32 -11.25 9.07
C TYR A 40 -4.75 -10.33 7.99
N GLY A 41 -3.47 -10.48 7.61
CA GLY A 41 -2.84 -9.57 6.65
C GLY A 41 -2.59 -8.16 7.21
N MET A 42 -2.68 -7.99 8.54
CA MET A 42 -2.50 -6.72 9.24
C MET A 42 -1.02 -6.41 9.55
N VAL A 43 -0.10 -7.33 9.21
CA VAL A 43 1.36 -7.23 9.46
C VAL A 43 1.97 -5.95 8.90
N GLY A 44 1.48 -5.48 7.76
CA GLY A 44 1.96 -4.26 7.12
C GLY A 44 1.56 -2.97 7.86
N PHE A 45 0.36 -2.95 8.45
CA PHE A 45 -0.15 -1.79 9.18
C PHE A 45 0.53 -1.59 10.53
N THR A 46 1.02 -2.68 11.16
CA THR A 46 1.66 -2.63 12.48
C THR A 46 3.18 -2.53 12.44
N ASP A 47 3.79 -2.62 11.25
CA ASP A 47 5.24 -2.49 11.10
C ASP A 47 5.67 -1.03 11.25
N LEU A 48 5.97 -0.64 12.49
CA LEU A 48 6.43 0.70 12.82
C LEU A 48 7.71 1.08 12.06
N SER A 49 8.63 0.13 11.88
CA SER A 49 9.90 0.41 11.20
C SER A 49 9.67 0.75 9.73
N TYR A 50 8.81 0.00 9.04
CA TYR A 50 8.45 0.32 7.67
C TYR A 50 7.76 1.67 7.58
N ASN A 51 6.74 1.91 8.40
CA ASN A 51 5.95 3.13 8.34
C ASN A 51 6.83 4.36 8.60
N THR A 52 7.67 4.33 9.64
CA THR A 52 8.60 5.43 9.93
C THR A 52 9.60 5.67 8.80
N SER A 53 10.18 4.61 8.22
CA SER A 53 11.11 4.77 7.09
C SER A 53 10.42 5.31 5.85
N ALA A 54 9.24 4.81 5.51
CA ALA A 54 8.46 5.26 4.37
C ALA A 54 8.02 6.72 4.53
N ASP A 55 7.54 7.11 5.72
CA ASP A 55 7.13 8.48 6.00
C ASP A 55 8.30 9.46 5.87
N LYS A 56 9.48 9.11 6.40
CA LYS A 56 10.71 9.90 6.21
C LYS A 56 11.07 10.08 4.74
N THR A 57 11.01 9.01 3.95
CA THR A 57 11.29 9.10 2.51
C THR A 57 10.26 9.97 1.79
N MET A 58 8.99 9.87 2.14
CA MET A 58 7.92 10.67 1.54
C MET A 58 8.07 12.16 1.88
N GLU A 59 8.41 12.50 3.12
CA GLU A 59 8.73 13.86 3.56
C GLU A 59 9.94 14.41 2.79
N PHE A 60 11.04 13.65 2.75
CA PHE A 60 12.24 14.03 2.00
C PHE A 60 11.97 14.29 0.52
N LEU A 61 11.20 13.42 -0.15
CA LEU A 61 10.84 13.60 -1.55
C LEU A 61 9.95 14.82 -1.74
N SER A 62 9.02 15.10 -0.82
CA SER A 62 8.20 16.31 -0.84
C SER A 62 9.07 17.56 -0.79
N ASP A 63 9.97 17.65 0.20
CA ASP A 63 10.85 18.81 0.40
C ASP A 63 11.77 19.08 -0.81
N ILE A 64 12.30 18.02 -1.41
CA ILE A 64 13.10 18.11 -2.64
C ILE A 64 12.26 18.60 -3.80
N CYS A 65 11.06 18.04 -3.97
CA CYS A 65 10.19 18.45 -5.06
C CYS A 65 9.80 19.93 -4.91
N ASP A 66 9.47 20.39 -3.69
CA ASP A 66 9.12 21.79 -3.43
C ASP A 66 10.30 22.72 -3.78
N SER A 67 11.51 22.32 -3.36
CA SER A 67 12.74 23.03 -3.72
C SER A 67 13.01 23.05 -5.23
N LEU A 68 12.61 21.99 -5.96
CA LEU A 68 12.73 21.93 -7.42
C LEU A 68 11.65 22.76 -8.12
N ALA A 69 10.45 22.85 -7.57
CA ALA A 69 9.38 23.70 -8.08
C ALA A 69 9.75 25.18 -8.01
N ASP A 70 10.38 25.61 -6.91
CA ASP A 70 10.90 26.97 -6.78
C ASP A 70 12.01 27.29 -7.79
N LYS A 71 12.91 26.32 -8.04
CA LYS A 71 14.03 26.48 -8.97
C LYS A 71 13.61 26.39 -10.44
N PHE A 72 12.60 25.57 -10.75
CA PHE A 72 12.17 25.22 -12.10
C PHE A 72 10.64 25.24 -12.25
N PRO A 73 10.00 26.42 -12.10
CA PRO A 73 8.54 26.56 -12.17
C PRO A 73 7.96 26.24 -13.55
N SER A 74 8.79 26.19 -14.59
CA SER A 74 8.37 25.75 -15.92
C SER A 74 8.27 24.22 -16.06
N CYS A 75 8.92 23.46 -15.17
CA CYS A 75 8.99 22.01 -15.24
C CYS A 75 8.08 21.34 -14.21
N PHE A 76 8.00 21.90 -13.00
CA PHE A 76 7.16 21.43 -11.90
C PHE A 76 6.10 22.49 -11.60
N THR A 77 4.83 22.07 -11.49
CA THR A 77 3.69 22.99 -11.38
C THR A 77 3.03 22.96 -10.02
N GLU A 78 2.68 21.77 -9.55
CA GLU A 78 2.05 21.58 -8.23
C GLU A 78 2.60 20.32 -7.56
N ILE A 79 2.73 20.38 -6.24
CA ILE A 79 3.15 19.25 -5.40
C ILE A 79 2.12 19.13 -4.29
N ASN A 80 1.60 17.93 -4.10
CA ASN A 80 0.59 17.64 -3.10
C ASN A 80 0.92 16.34 -2.38
N SER A 81 1.09 16.41 -1.06
CA SER A 81 1.30 15.25 -0.21
C SER A 81 0.08 15.06 0.68
N ASN A 82 -0.64 13.96 0.49
CA ASN A 82 -1.83 13.64 1.26
C ASN A 82 -1.87 12.15 1.65
N GLY A 83 -1.90 11.88 2.96
CA GLY A 83 -2.19 10.53 3.49
C GLY A 83 -1.25 9.42 3.03
N GLY A 84 0.02 9.73 2.72
CA GLY A 84 0.98 8.77 2.18
C GLY A 84 0.95 8.63 0.66
N VAL A 85 0.26 9.53 -0.03
CA VAL A 85 0.33 9.70 -1.49
C VAL A 85 0.96 11.06 -1.78
N LEU A 86 2.05 11.07 -2.53
CA LEU A 86 2.73 12.26 -3.05
C LEU A 86 2.44 12.35 -4.54
N GLU A 87 1.71 13.40 -4.92
CA GLU A 87 1.42 13.75 -6.30
C GLU A 87 2.30 14.92 -6.73
N ILE A 88 2.99 14.78 -7.85
CA ILE A 88 3.86 15.82 -8.41
C ILE A 88 3.41 16.05 -9.84
N ASP A 89 2.87 17.23 -10.11
CA ASP A 89 2.51 17.62 -11.47
C ASP A 89 3.71 18.27 -12.17
N THR A 90 4.00 17.77 -13.36
CA THR A 90 5.11 18.23 -14.19
C THR A 90 4.64 18.49 -15.60
N SER A 91 5.44 19.25 -16.35
CA SER A 91 5.24 19.47 -17.79
C SER A 91 5.12 18.18 -18.63
N SER A 92 5.62 17.04 -18.13
CA SER A 92 5.54 15.74 -18.81
C SER A 92 4.35 14.87 -18.40
N GLY A 93 3.62 15.29 -17.36
CA GLY A 93 2.55 14.53 -16.73
C GLY A 93 2.71 14.43 -15.21
N LYS A 94 1.74 13.78 -14.57
CA LYS A 94 1.68 13.62 -13.12
C LYS A 94 2.44 12.37 -12.66
N TYR A 95 3.36 12.56 -11.73
CA TYR A 95 4.00 11.49 -10.97
C TYR A 95 3.19 11.23 -9.71
N VAL A 96 3.01 9.96 -9.37
CA VAL A 96 2.34 9.56 -8.13
C VAL A 96 3.21 8.57 -7.38
N ILE A 97 3.58 8.91 -6.15
CA ILE A 97 4.32 8.05 -5.24
C ILE A 97 3.38 7.69 -4.10
N ASN A 98 3.20 6.41 -3.82
CA ASN A 98 2.23 5.94 -2.83
C ASN A 98 2.86 4.95 -1.85
N LYS A 99 2.61 5.18 -0.56
CA LYS A 99 2.98 4.28 0.54
C LYS A 99 1.96 3.15 0.66
N GLN A 100 2.38 1.92 0.32
CA GLN A 100 1.57 0.72 0.47
C GLN A 100 1.98 -0.07 1.72
N ALA A 101 1.37 0.27 2.86
CA ALA A 101 1.63 -0.40 4.14
C ALA A 101 1.36 -1.92 4.11
N PRO A 102 0.26 -2.45 3.51
CA PRO A 102 0.01 -3.89 3.49
C PRO A 102 1.13 -4.71 2.83
N SER A 103 1.69 -4.21 1.74
CA SER A 103 2.78 -4.87 1.02
C SER A 103 4.17 -4.44 1.49
N LYS A 104 4.27 -3.44 2.36
CA LYS A 104 5.52 -2.80 2.80
C LYS A 104 6.36 -2.28 1.64
N GLN A 105 5.70 -1.61 0.70
CA GLN A 105 6.31 -1.10 -0.54
C GLN A 105 5.97 0.35 -0.81
N LEU A 106 6.87 1.03 -1.52
CA LEU A 106 6.55 2.28 -2.20
C LEU A 106 6.23 2.01 -3.66
N TRP A 107 5.15 2.60 -4.15
CA TRP A 107 4.73 2.48 -5.54
C TRP A 107 4.95 3.81 -6.24
N LEU A 108 5.59 3.78 -7.41
CA LEU A 108 5.78 4.95 -8.27
C LEU A 108 4.98 4.74 -9.55
N SER A 109 4.18 5.74 -9.91
CA SER A 109 3.61 5.89 -11.23
C SER A 109 4.32 7.04 -11.92
N SER A 110 5.25 6.71 -12.82
CA SER A 110 5.95 7.71 -13.65
C SER A 110 5.27 7.82 -15.02
N PRO A 111 5.05 9.04 -15.56
CA PRO A 111 4.58 9.22 -16.92
C PRO A 111 5.62 8.80 -17.98
N ILE A 112 6.89 8.65 -17.60
CA ILE A 112 7.99 8.29 -18.50
C ILE A 112 8.27 6.79 -18.46
N SER A 113 8.49 6.23 -17.27
CA SER A 113 8.89 4.82 -17.11
C SER A 113 7.72 3.88 -16.77
N GLY A 114 6.57 4.43 -16.37
CA GLY A 114 5.39 3.67 -16.00
C GLY A 114 5.36 3.27 -14.52
N PRO A 115 4.64 2.19 -14.17
CA PRO A 115 4.47 1.75 -12.79
C PRO A 115 5.68 0.94 -12.29
N HIS A 116 6.17 1.29 -11.11
CA HIS A 116 7.26 0.63 -10.41
C HIS A 116 6.89 0.36 -8.95
N HIS A 117 7.40 -0.75 -8.41
CA HIS A 117 7.23 -1.12 -7.01
C HIS A 117 8.61 -1.28 -6.38
N TYR A 118 8.78 -0.68 -5.21
CA TYR A 118 10.04 -0.67 -4.47
C TYR A 118 9.85 -1.34 -3.12
N ASP A 119 10.72 -2.29 -2.83
CA ASP A 119 10.79 -2.94 -1.53
C ASP A 119 11.78 -2.21 -0.62
N MET A 120 11.48 -2.19 0.68
CA MET A 120 12.36 -1.62 1.69
C MET A 120 13.62 -2.49 1.86
N PHE A 121 14.79 -1.92 1.60
CA PHE A 121 16.09 -2.53 1.86
C PHE A 121 16.81 -1.79 2.99
N LYS A 122 17.08 -2.50 4.08
CA LYS A 122 17.82 -1.96 5.22
C LYS A 122 19.30 -2.29 5.04
N ASN A 123 20.12 -1.26 4.87
CA ASN A 123 21.57 -1.44 4.97
C ASN A 123 21.95 -1.46 6.46
N GLU A 124 22.47 -2.60 6.92
CA GLU A 124 22.92 -2.77 8.32
C GLU A 124 24.15 -1.90 8.65
N GLU A 125 24.91 -1.48 7.63
CA GLU A 125 26.17 -0.73 7.79
C GLU A 125 25.99 0.80 7.84
N LYS A 126 24.88 1.33 7.33
CA LYS A 126 24.55 2.76 7.36
C LYS A 126 23.23 2.95 8.08
N SER A 127 23.30 2.99 9.41
CA SER A 127 22.16 3.00 10.36
C SER A 127 21.09 4.09 10.18
N ALA A 128 21.18 4.94 9.15
CA ALA A 128 20.25 6.04 8.89
C ALA A 128 19.48 5.90 7.56
N ASP A 129 20.03 5.21 6.55
CA ASP A 129 19.49 5.29 5.18
C ASP A 129 18.71 4.03 4.82
N THR A 130 17.40 4.18 4.70
CA THR A 130 16.55 3.15 4.10
C THR A 130 16.63 3.28 2.59
N LEU A 131 17.06 2.22 1.90
CA LEU A 131 17.07 2.18 0.44
C LEU A 131 15.79 1.55 -0.08
N TRP A 132 15.29 2.07 -1.20
CA TRP A 132 14.08 1.58 -1.85
C TRP A 132 14.45 1.01 -3.21
N LYS A 133 14.44 -0.32 -3.32
CA LYS A 133 14.94 -1.04 -4.50
C LYS A 133 13.83 -1.76 -5.24
N SER A 134 13.89 -1.70 -6.58
CA SER A 134 13.00 -2.46 -7.46
C SER A 134 13.49 -3.90 -7.64
N LYS A 135 12.64 -4.90 -7.40
CA LYS A 135 12.97 -6.32 -7.66
C LYS A 135 13.23 -6.65 -9.14
N LYS A 136 12.67 -5.87 -10.05
CA LYS A 136 12.69 -6.18 -11.48
C LYS A 136 14.02 -5.80 -12.12
N ASP A 137 14.51 -4.62 -11.78
CA ASP A 137 15.59 -3.95 -12.50
C ASP A 137 16.73 -3.46 -11.56
N ASP A 138 16.66 -3.81 -10.26
CA ASP A 138 17.62 -3.46 -9.18
C ASP A 138 18.03 -1.98 -9.13
N HIS A 139 17.15 -1.08 -9.57
CA HIS A 139 17.37 0.37 -9.44
C HIS A 139 16.77 0.92 -8.15
N ASP A 140 17.41 1.96 -7.63
CA ASP A 140 16.92 2.73 -6.49
C ASP A 140 15.84 3.74 -6.91
N LEU A 141 14.90 4.04 -6.00
CA LEU A 141 13.85 5.04 -6.21
C LEU A 141 14.44 6.44 -6.48
N CYS A 142 15.38 6.89 -5.65
CA CYS A 142 16.01 8.21 -5.78
C CYS A 142 16.75 8.33 -7.11
N SER A 143 17.58 7.36 -7.46
CA SER A 143 18.33 7.35 -8.72
C SER A 143 17.42 7.41 -9.96
N ARG A 144 16.27 6.73 -9.91
CA ARG A 144 15.26 6.80 -10.97
C ARG A 144 14.69 8.22 -11.11
N LEU A 145 14.25 8.81 -10.00
CA LEU A 145 13.67 10.15 -9.98
C LEU A 145 14.70 11.21 -10.40
N GLU A 146 15.95 11.10 -9.95
CA GLU A 146 17.05 11.97 -10.39
C GLU A 146 17.24 11.92 -11.91
N THR A 147 17.25 10.72 -12.49
CA THR A 147 17.42 10.54 -13.94
C THR A 147 16.25 11.15 -14.72
N GLU A 148 15.03 10.92 -14.25
CA GLU A 148 13.82 11.44 -14.88
C GLU A 148 13.73 12.96 -14.75
N PHE A 149 13.93 13.51 -13.56
CA PHE A 149 13.92 14.94 -13.31
C PHE A 149 15.07 15.66 -14.02
N SER A 150 16.26 15.06 -14.08
CA SER A 150 17.38 15.62 -14.84
C SER A 150 17.05 15.72 -16.33
N SER A 151 16.36 14.71 -16.87
CA SER A 151 15.91 14.71 -18.26
C SER A 151 14.83 15.76 -18.52
N LEU A 152 13.92 15.98 -17.56
CA LEU A 152 12.90 17.03 -17.64
C LEU A 152 13.48 18.44 -17.61
N VAL A 153 14.41 18.68 -16.67
CA VAL A 153 15.01 20.00 -16.45
C VAL A 153 16.16 20.28 -17.44
N LYS A 154 16.66 19.25 -18.13
CA LYS A 154 17.86 19.29 -18.99
C LYS A 154 19.11 19.77 -18.24
N LYS A 155 19.16 19.53 -16.93
CA LYS A 155 20.28 19.82 -16.03
C LYS A 155 20.46 18.65 -15.06
N PRO A 156 21.68 18.35 -14.61
CA PRO A 156 21.88 17.31 -13.62
C PRO A 156 21.27 17.74 -12.28
N ILE A 157 20.41 16.89 -11.74
CA ILE A 157 19.84 16.99 -10.40
C ILE A 157 20.38 15.82 -9.59
N VAL A 158 20.87 16.11 -8.39
CA VAL A 158 21.34 15.13 -7.41
C VAL A 158 20.59 15.37 -6.11
N PHE A 159 20.11 14.31 -5.49
CA PHE A 159 19.48 14.35 -4.18
C PHE A 159 20.55 14.10 -3.13
N ASP A 160 20.99 15.16 -2.46
CA ASP A 160 21.90 15.05 -1.33
C ASP A 160 21.10 14.50 -0.14
N ASN A 161 21.36 13.24 0.21
CA ASN A 161 20.74 12.52 1.34
C ASN A 161 21.67 12.56 2.56
#